data_AF-A0A7X1HI75-F1
#
_entry.id   AF-A0A7X1HI75-F1
#
_cell.length_a   1.000
_cell.length_b   1.000
_cell.length_c   1.000
_cell.angle_alpha   90.00
_cell.angle_beta   90.00
_cell.angle_gamma   90.00
#
_symmetry.space_group_name_H-M   'P 1'
#
loop_
_entity.id
_entity.type
_entity.pdbx_description
1 polymer ?
#
loop_
_entity_poly.entity_id
_entity_poly.type
_entity_poly.pdbx_seq_one_letter_code
_entity_poly.pdbx_strand_id
1 'polypeptide(L)' 'MKNKYICKKCNKFVASRSDDGEININPKSKKISLKGKEFRIVCKCGENNSVKIV' A
#
# COMPACT_ATOMS: atom_id res chain seq x y z
N MET A 1 -6.68 12.95 7.14
CA MET A 1 -6.13 11.57 6.97
C MET A 1 -6.52 11.01 5.59
N LYS A 2 -5.93 11.49 4.48
CA LYS A 2 -6.28 11.02 3.11
C LYS A 2 -5.28 10.02 2.51
N ASN A 3 -4.22 9.69 3.24
CA ASN A 3 -3.07 8.98 2.67
C ASN A 3 -2.96 7.53 3.14
N LYS A 4 -4.05 6.91 3.61
CA LYS A 4 -4.05 5.53 4.13
C LYS A 4 -4.62 4.58 3.09
N TYR A 5 -3.88 3.53 2.79
CA TYR A 5 -4.25 2.46 1.87
C TYR A 5 -4.71 1.24 2.65
N ILE A 6 -5.97 0.88 2.45
CA ILE A 6 -6.63 -0.25 3.10
C ILE A 6 -6.95 -1.31 2.04
N CYS A 7 -6.70 -2.58 2.38
CA CYS A 7 -7.07 -3.70 1.54
C CYS A 7 -8.59 -3.83 1.50
N LYS A 8 -9.20 -3.69 0.31
CA LYS A 8 -10.65 -3.77 0.15
C LYS A 8 -11.24 -5.13 0.53
N LYS A 9 -10.46 -6.21 0.41
CA LYS A 9 -10.93 -7.58 0.67
C LYS A 9 -11.00 -7.95 2.15
N CYS A 10 -10.02 -7.54 2.95
CA CYS A 10 -9.95 -7.91 4.38
C CYS A 10 -9.97 -6.71 5.33
N ASN A 11 -10.17 -5.51 4.78
CA ASN A 11 -10.22 -4.24 5.49
C ASN A 11 -8.98 -3.95 6.37
N LYS A 12 -7.85 -4.57 6.06
CA LYS A 12 -6.59 -4.39 6.80
C LYS A 12 -5.76 -3.27 6.19
N PHE A 13 -5.02 -2.59 7.06
CA PHE A 13 -4.01 -1.62 6.65
C PHE A 13 -2.96 -2.24 5.71
N VAL A 14 -2.58 -1.53 4.67
CA VAL A 14 -1.60 -1.97 3.67
C VAL A 14 -0.42 -1.00 3.59
N ALA A 15 -0.68 0.30 3.54
CA ALA A 15 0.35 1.33 3.59
C ALA A 15 -0.24 2.70 3.96
N SER A 16 0.61 3.67 4.27
CA SER A 16 0.26 5.08 4.34
C SER A 16 1.36 5.97 3.78
N ARG A 17 0.98 7.11 3.19
CA ARG A 17 1.92 8.17 2.77
C ARG A 17 1.92 9.29 3.81
N SER A 18 3.09 9.67 4.31
CA SER A 18 3.25 10.84 5.17
C SER A 18 3.29 12.12 4.34
N ASP A 19 3.19 13.28 5.00
CA ASP A 19 3.09 14.57 4.33
C ASP A 19 4.40 15.01 3.65
N ASP A 20 5.53 14.50 4.12
CA ASP A 20 6.88 14.62 3.54
C ASP A 20 7.12 13.63 2.36
N GLY A 21 6.16 12.75 2.08
CA GLY A 21 6.21 11.84 0.95
C GLY A 21 6.77 10.44 1.26
N GLU A 22 7.15 10.14 2.50
CA GLU A 22 7.53 8.77 2.86
C GLU A 22 6.34 7.80 2.76
N ILE A 23 6.62 6.56 2.38
CA ILE A 23 5.61 5.51 2.28
C ILE A 23 5.88 4.44 3.33
N ASN A 24 5.03 4.43 4.34
CA ASN A 24 5.03 3.46 5.42
C ASN A 24 4.20 2.24 5.02
N ILE A 25 4.85 1.11 4.75
CA ILE A 25 4.19 -0.13 4.32
C ILE A 25 3.91 -1.03 5.52
N ASN A 26 2.77 -1.72 5.52
CA ASN A 26 2.49 -2.72 6.54
C ASN A 26 3.52 -3.87 6.45
N PRO A 27 4.30 -4.16 7.50
CA PRO A 27 5.31 -5.22 7.49
C PRO A 27 4.72 -6.62 7.31
N LYS A 28 3.41 -6.80 7.53
CA LYS A 28 2.69 -8.06 7.29
C LYS A 28 2.23 -8.24 5.84
N SER A 29 2.56 -7.31 4.95
CA SER A 29 2.30 -7.46 3.51
C SER A 29 3.16 -8.57 2.94
N LYS A 30 2.64 -9.31 1.96
CA LYS A 30 3.35 -10.45 1.36
C LYS A 30 4.46 -10.02 0.42
N LYS A 31 4.21 -9.00 -0.39
CA LYS A 31 5.13 -8.51 -1.43
C LYS A 31 4.89 -7.04 -1.69
N ILE A 32 5.96 -6.34 -2.07
CA ILE A 32 5.90 -5.00 -2.66
C ILE A 32 6.70 -4.98 -3.96
N SER A 33 6.22 -4.23 -4.94
CA SER A 33 6.93 -3.99 -6.20
C SER A 33 6.65 -2.58 -6.69
N LEU A 34 7.68 -1.92 -7.22
CA LEU A 34 7.55 -0.66 -7.93
C LEU A 34 7.32 -0.94 -9.42
N LYS A 35 6.33 -0.28 -10.02
CA LYS A 35 6.05 -0.33 -11.46
C LYS A 35 5.81 1.07 -11.98
N GLY A 36 6.85 1.71 -12.51
CA GLY A 36 6.79 3.10 -12.96
C GLY A 36 6.46 4.04 -11.80
N LYS A 37 5.37 4.80 -11.92
CA LYS A 37 4.87 5.72 -10.88
C LYS A 37 3.84 5.08 -9.94
N GLU A 38 3.83 3.76 -9.82
CA GLU A 38 2.90 3.04 -8.94
C GLU A 38 3.63 2.02 -8.06
N PHE A 39 3.23 1.92 -6.81
CA PHE A 39 3.57 0.82 -5.92
C PHE A 39 2.44 -0.21 -5.90
N ARG A 40 2.78 -1.47 -6.13
CA ARG A 40 1.87 -2.59 -5.89
C ARG A 40 2.24 -3.26 -4.59
N ILE A 41 1.26 -3.43 -3.71
CA ILE A 41 1.40 -4.10 -2.43
C ILE A 41 0.42 -5.27 -2.36
N VAL A 42 0.95 -6.47 -2.15
CA VAL A 42 0.16 -7.67 -1.95
C VAL A 42 -0.16 -7.80 -0.47
N CYS A 43 -1.43 -7.66 -0.12
CA CYS A 43 -1.89 -7.82 1.25
C CYS A 43 -1.68 -9.28 1.73
N LYS A 44 -1.65 -9.51 3.05
CA LYS A 44 -1.57 -10.86 3.63
C LYS A 44 -2.64 -11.82 3.09
N CYS A 45 -3.84 -11.31 2.79
CA CYS A 45 -4.94 -12.08 2.22
C CYS A 45 -4.77 -12.46 0.73
N GLY A 46 -3.69 -12.02 0.08
CA GLY A 46 -3.42 -12.27 -1.34
C GLY A 46 -3.94 -11.19 -2.29
N GLU A 47 -4.72 -10.23 -1.80
CA GLU A 47 -5.27 -9.14 -2.62
C GLU A 47 -4.19 -8.15 -3.06
N ASN A 48 -4.26 -7.71 -4.32
CA ASN A 48 -3.36 -6.73 -4.89
C ASN A 48 -3.89 -5.32 -4.66
N ASN A 49 -3.05 -4.43 -4.15
CA ASN A 49 -3.39 -3.03 -3.92
C ASN A 49 -2.40 -2.16 -4.67
N SER A 50 -2.88 -1.34 -5.59
CA SER A 50 -2.06 -0.38 -6.33
C SER A 50 -2.17 0.99 -5.69
N VAL A 51 -1.02 1.64 -5.51
CA VAL A 51 -0.84 2.94 -4.88
C VAL A 51 -0.11 3.85 -5.87
N LYS A 52 -0.73 4.95 -6.28
CA LYS A 52 -0.10 5.90 -7.20
C LYS A 52 0.86 6.82 -6.46
N ILE A 53 2.05 6.98 -7.02
CA ILE A 53 3.05 7.98 -6.64
C ILE A 53 2.76 9.20 -7.52
N VAL A 54 1.83 10.02 -7.06
CA VAL A 54 1.64 11.39 -7.60
C VAL A 54 2.83 12.24 -7.17
#